data_AF-A0A8C8BGN9-F1
#
_entry.id   AF-A0A8C8BGN9-F1
#
_cell.length_a   1.000
_cell.length_b   1.000
_cell.length_c   1.000
_cell.angle_alpha   90.00
_cell.angle_beta   90.00
_cell.angle_gamma   90.00
#
_symmetry.space_group_name_H-M   'P 1'
#
loop_
_entity.id
_entity.type
_entity.pdbx_description
1 polymer ?
#
loop_
_entity_poly.entity_id
_entity_poly.type
_entity_poly.pdbx_seq_one_letter_code
_entity_poly.pdbx_strand_id
1 'polypeptide(L)'
;MKKLLFAVKIALSPLTLYVHHLTRRWVLQQLIQENSLPSLVTKGNMGAAPLERIHRLVQEEMNVCSEAAGRYPSNYNAWSHRIWVLQRLGKLTVKVLLDELASTKYWVSMHVSDHSGFHYRQFLLKSLIGRTVTDNNVLVQNQMVNEQNPSLQMEKESAGAEAACAEEQSLDLPHRLEEELELCTELIDTYPGHETLWCHRRRVFYLQHHLSNKLPLLSTVVSSVDSSDETLNNSHHSPATSHMAQAMDVDGLNESSSKQGYTQETKRLKRAPMQDSLGPEMEYRFIDKVLSTCRDADQARFATAYRKWLVTFLGQ
;
A
#
# COMPACT_ATOMS: atom_id res chain seq x y z
N MET A 1 -7.18 37.21 18.46
CA MET A 1 -7.17 35.85 17.84
C MET A 1 -8.56 35.22 17.72
N LYS A 2 -9.25 34.77 18.78
CA LYS A 2 -10.51 33.96 18.68
C LYS A 2 -11.61 34.51 17.73
N LYS A 3 -11.71 35.83 17.50
CA LYS A 3 -12.69 36.42 16.56
C LYS A 3 -12.38 36.20 15.07
N LEU A 4 -11.18 35.78 14.68
CA LEU A 4 -10.81 35.59 13.26
C LEU A 4 -11.29 34.25 12.68
N LEU A 5 -11.64 33.27 13.50
CA LEU A 5 -12.04 31.92 13.07
C LEU A 5 -13.52 31.79 12.70
N PHE A 6 -14.39 32.73 13.12
CA PHE A 6 -15.83 32.51 13.19
C PHE A 6 -16.68 33.44 12.30
N ALA A 7 -16.07 34.09 11.30
CA ALA A 7 -16.65 35.29 10.67
C ALA A 7 -16.71 35.25 9.12
N VAL A 8 -16.99 34.10 8.49
CA VAL A 8 -17.42 34.05 7.08
C VAL A 8 -18.59 33.07 6.89
N LYS A 9 -19.79 33.46 7.32
CA LYS A 9 -21.04 32.72 7.10
C LYS A 9 -21.83 33.32 5.93
N ILE A 10 -21.24 33.25 4.73
CA ILE A 10 -21.76 33.80 3.47
C ILE A 10 -21.68 32.70 2.40
N ALA A 11 -22.57 32.70 1.40
CA ALA A 11 -22.49 31.80 0.25
C ALA A 11 -21.21 32.09 -0.56
N LEU A 12 -20.18 31.26 -0.40
CA LEU A 12 -18.85 31.51 -0.93
C LEU A 12 -18.64 30.90 -2.31
N SER A 13 -18.39 31.75 -3.30
CA SER A 13 -17.94 31.34 -4.63
C SER A 13 -16.68 30.44 -4.58
N PRO A 14 -16.38 29.66 -5.64
CA PRO A 14 -15.16 28.85 -5.72
C PRO A 14 -13.87 29.65 -5.47
N LEU A 15 -13.83 30.92 -5.90
CA LEU A 15 -12.72 31.85 -5.65
C LEU A 15 -12.59 32.19 -4.15
N THR A 16 -13.70 32.42 -3.46
CA THR A 16 -13.67 32.75 -2.02
C THR A 16 -13.35 31.53 -1.16
N LEU A 17 -13.74 30.32 -1.59
CA LEU A 17 -13.26 29.06 -0.98
C LEU A 17 -11.74 28.89 -1.16
N TYR A 18 -11.20 29.16 -2.35
CA TYR A 18 -9.76 29.12 -2.61
C TYR A 18 -8.99 30.09 -1.69
N VAL A 19 -9.42 31.36 -1.63
CA VAL A 19 -8.84 32.38 -0.74
C VAL A 19 -8.95 32.00 0.73
N HIS A 20 -10.11 31.47 1.17
CA HIS A 20 -10.31 30.99 2.54
C HIS A 20 -9.29 29.90 2.91
N HIS A 21 -9.11 28.88 2.07
CA HIS A 21 -8.15 27.81 2.33
C HIS A 21 -6.69 28.28 2.25
N LEU A 22 -6.33 29.24 1.39
CA LEU A 22 -5.00 29.87 1.43
C LEU A 22 -4.75 30.60 2.75
N THR A 23 -5.69 31.42 3.21
CA THR A 23 -5.57 32.16 4.48
C THR A 23 -5.48 31.21 5.67
N ARG A 24 -6.25 30.11 5.71
CA ARG A 24 -6.12 29.08 6.76
C ARG A 24 -4.73 28.45 6.76
N ARG A 25 -4.18 28.07 5.61
CA ARG A 25 -2.82 27.51 5.52
C ARG A 25 -1.77 28.48 6.09
N TRP A 26 -1.85 29.76 5.75
CA TRP A 26 -0.93 30.77 6.29
C TRP A 26 -1.05 30.91 7.82
N VAL A 27 -2.28 31.03 8.36
CA VAL A 27 -2.51 31.11 9.82
C VAL A 27 -1.98 29.85 10.54
N LEU A 28 -2.23 28.66 9.99
CA LEU A 28 -1.73 27.41 10.55
C LEU A 28 -0.20 27.31 10.48
N GLN A 29 0.46 27.88 9.46
CA GLN A 29 1.92 27.96 9.41
C GLN A 29 2.51 28.84 10.51
N GLN A 30 1.91 30.02 10.77
CA GLN A 30 2.33 30.88 11.88
C GLN A 30 2.14 30.15 13.21
N LEU A 31 0.99 29.52 13.43
CA LEU A 31 0.73 28.73 14.64
C LEU A 31 1.72 27.56 14.82
N ILE A 32 2.15 26.89 13.75
CA ILE A 32 3.21 25.86 13.83
C ILE A 32 4.53 26.49 14.27
N GLN A 33 4.92 27.63 13.69
CA GLN A 33 6.19 28.32 14.02
C GLN A 33 6.18 28.84 15.47
N GLU A 34 5.09 29.44 15.94
CA GLU A 34 4.90 29.87 17.34
C GLU A 34 5.05 28.70 18.33
N ASN A 35 4.51 27.52 18.01
CA ASN A 35 4.65 26.32 18.86
C ASN A 35 6.00 25.59 18.67
N SER A 36 6.84 26.01 17.71
CA SER A 36 8.17 25.43 17.47
C SER A 36 9.30 26.21 18.14
N LEU A 37 9.04 27.44 18.58
CA LEU A 37 9.96 28.24 19.39
C LEU A 37 10.03 27.65 20.81
N PRO A 38 11.23 27.41 21.38
CA PRO A 38 11.35 26.94 22.75
C PRO A 38 10.86 28.02 23.72
N SER A 39 9.73 27.78 24.39
CA SER A 39 9.18 28.67 25.40
C SER A 39 10.08 28.71 26.62
N LEU A 40 11.00 29.68 26.66
CA LEU A 40 11.75 30.00 27.86
C LEU A 40 10.75 30.31 28.99
N VAL A 41 10.87 29.61 30.12
CA VAL A 41 9.89 29.53 31.22
C VAL A 41 8.61 28.73 30.87
N THR A 42 8.62 27.44 31.20
CA THR A 42 7.79 26.86 32.29
C THR A 42 8.32 25.47 32.64
N LYS A 43 8.49 25.18 33.95
CA LYS A 43 9.09 23.94 34.44
C LYS A 43 7.99 22.98 34.92
N GLY A 44 7.64 21.98 34.11
CA GLY A 44 6.73 20.88 34.49
C GLY A 44 5.78 20.43 33.36
N ASN A 45 5.67 19.11 33.16
CA ASN A 45 4.65 18.42 32.34
C ASN A 45 4.46 18.81 30.85
N MET A 46 5.42 19.50 30.23
CA MET A 46 5.27 20.10 28.90
C MET A 46 5.21 19.13 27.69
N GLY A 47 5.33 17.80 27.88
CA GLY A 47 5.43 16.83 26.77
C GLY A 47 4.13 16.58 25.99
N ALA A 48 3.01 16.34 26.70
CA ALA A 48 1.75 15.92 26.08
C ALA A 48 0.93 17.08 25.50
N ALA A 49 0.88 18.22 26.20
CA ALA A 49 0.01 19.35 25.85
C ALA A 49 0.22 19.93 24.43
N PRO A 50 1.45 20.02 23.88
CA PRO A 50 1.66 20.44 22.49
C PRO A 50 1.11 19.44 21.47
N LEU A 51 1.30 18.13 21.71
CA LEU A 51 0.84 17.07 20.81
C LEU A 51 -0.69 17.01 20.78
N GLU A 52 -1.35 17.07 21.93
CA GLU A 52 -2.81 17.21 22.01
C GLU A 52 -3.33 18.45 21.28
N ARG A 53 -2.64 19.59 21.41
CA ARG A 53 -3.01 20.85 20.75
C ARG A 53 -2.95 20.69 19.23
N ILE A 54 -1.92 20.02 18.70
CA ILE A 54 -1.80 19.70 17.28
C ILE A 54 -2.93 18.74 16.85
N HIS A 55 -3.21 17.68 17.62
CA HIS A 55 -4.29 16.75 17.30
C HIS A 55 -5.67 17.45 17.26
N ARG A 56 -5.98 18.31 18.24
CA ARG A 56 -7.22 19.11 18.24
C ARG A 56 -7.33 20.03 17.02
N LEU A 57 -6.23 20.68 16.62
CA LEU A 57 -6.20 21.52 15.41
C LEU A 57 -6.40 20.69 14.13
N VAL A 58 -5.79 19.50 14.02
CA VAL A 58 -6.00 18.57 12.90
C VAL A 58 -7.48 18.22 12.77
N GLN A 59 -8.13 17.82 13.87
CA GLN A 59 -9.56 17.47 13.87
C GLN A 59 -10.47 18.65 13.55
N GLU A 60 -10.17 19.86 14.04
CA GLU A 60 -10.92 21.08 13.70
C GLU A 60 -10.86 21.39 12.20
N GLU A 61 -9.68 21.26 11.57
CA GLU A 61 -9.55 21.42 10.12
C GLU A 61 -10.24 20.32 9.31
N MET A 62 -10.29 19.07 9.79
CA MET A 62 -11.03 17.99 9.12
C MET A 62 -12.53 18.26 9.10
N ASN A 63 -13.08 18.79 10.20
CA ASN A 63 -14.48 19.21 10.27
C ASN A 63 -14.76 20.36 9.29
N VAL A 64 -13.91 21.40 9.27
CA VAL A 64 -14.04 22.53 8.33
C VAL A 64 -13.92 22.07 6.87
N CYS A 65 -13.03 21.14 6.55
CA CYS A 65 -12.91 20.56 5.20
C CYS A 65 -14.15 19.75 4.82
N SER A 66 -14.71 18.97 5.75
CA SER A 66 -15.92 18.15 5.51
C SER A 66 -17.15 19.02 5.27
N GLU A 67 -17.36 20.07 6.08
CA GLU A 67 -18.43 21.04 5.83
C GLU A 67 -18.24 21.80 4.49
N ALA A 68 -17.00 22.10 4.10
CA ALA A 68 -16.72 22.80 2.85
C ALA A 68 -16.95 21.89 1.63
N ALA A 69 -16.66 20.59 1.73
CA ALA A 69 -16.99 19.60 0.70
C ALA A 69 -18.51 19.42 0.57
N GLY A 70 -19.26 19.38 1.68
CA GLY A 70 -20.73 19.21 1.67
C GLY A 70 -21.52 20.36 1.08
N ARG A 71 -20.88 21.52 0.82
CA ARG A 71 -21.51 22.71 0.23
C ARG A 71 -21.29 22.85 -1.27
N TYR A 72 -20.32 22.13 -1.85
CA TYR A 72 -20.01 22.18 -3.29
C TYR A 72 -19.51 20.82 -3.78
N PRO A 73 -20.15 20.21 -4.80
CA PRO A 73 -19.73 18.91 -5.33
C PRO A 73 -18.29 18.96 -5.84
N SER A 74 -17.51 17.92 -5.56
CA SER A 74 -16.10 17.80 -5.98
C SER A 74 -15.20 18.96 -5.55
N ASN A 75 -15.44 19.60 -4.39
CA ASN A 75 -14.66 20.75 -3.88
C ASN A 75 -13.16 20.44 -3.67
N TYR A 76 -12.39 20.58 -4.75
CA TYR A 76 -10.96 20.32 -4.80
C TYR A 76 -10.16 21.15 -3.79
N ASN A 77 -10.61 22.37 -3.46
CA ASN A 77 -9.91 23.25 -2.52
C ASN A 77 -9.98 22.72 -1.09
N ALA A 78 -11.14 22.21 -0.65
CA ALA A 78 -11.32 21.59 0.65
C ALA A 78 -10.48 20.31 0.77
N TRP A 79 -10.61 19.39 -0.19
CA TRP A 79 -9.84 18.14 -0.20
C TRP A 79 -8.32 18.37 -0.29
N SER A 80 -7.87 19.34 -1.11
CA SER A 80 -6.45 19.72 -1.18
C SER A 80 -5.95 20.39 0.10
N HIS A 81 -6.82 21.06 0.87
CA HIS A 81 -6.47 21.57 2.19
C HIS A 81 -6.34 20.43 3.21
N ARG A 82 -7.25 19.44 3.16
CA ARG A 82 -7.21 18.22 3.98
C ARG A 82 -5.88 17.46 3.79
N ILE A 83 -5.41 17.32 2.54
CA ILE A 83 -4.06 16.78 2.23
C ILE A 83 -2.95 17.60 2.89
N TRP A 84 -2.99 18.93 2.73
CA TRP A 84 -1.97 19.83 3.29
C TRP A 84 -1.91 19.77 4.83
N VAL A 85 -3.06 19.66 5.50
CA VAL A 85 -3.15 19.50 6.96
C VAL A 85 -2.50 18.19 7.39
N LEU A 86 -2.78 17.07 6.72
CA LEU A 86 -2.13 15.79 7.01
C LEU A 86 -0.61 15.82 6.79
N GLN A 87 -0.13 16.50 5.75
CA GLN A 87 1.30 16.64 5.48
C GLN A 87 2.03 17.53 6.51
N ARG A 88 1.42 18.66 6.92
CA ARG A 88 2.11 19.68 7.74
C ARG A 88 1.87 19.52 9.24
N LEU A 89 0.65 19.19 9.65
CA LEU A 89 0.23 19.02 11.06
C LEU A 89 0.20 17.54 11.46
N GLY A 90 -0.52 16.70 10.70
CA GLY A 90 -0.68 15.26 11.01
C GLY A 90 0.56 14.38 10.74
N LYS A 91 1.62 14.96 10.16
CA LYS A 91 2.91 14.33 9.80
C LYS A 91 2.83 13.01 9.02
N LEU A 92 1.69 12.74 8.36
CA LEU A 92 1.40 11.44 7.73
C LEU A 92 1.70 10.25 8.65
N THR A 93 1.31 10.34 9.92
CA THR A 93 1.42 9.19 10.85
C THR A 93 0.42 8.11 10.44
N VAL A 94 0.83 6.85 10.58
CA VAL A 94 0.02 5.66 10.22
C VAL A 94 -1.39 5.74 10.81
N LYS A 95 -1.48 5.99 12.13
CA LYS A 95 -2.78 6.08 12.82
C LYS A 95 -3.70 7.13 12.18
N VAL A 96 -3.21 8.35 11.95
CA VAL A 96 -4.03 9.43 11.36
C VAL A 96 -4.44 9.12 9.92
N LEU A 97 -3.60 8.41 9.15
CA LEU A 97 -3.95 7.95 7.80
C LEU A 97 -5.05 6.87 7.82
N LEU A 98 -5.03 5.95 8.78
CA LEU A 98 -6.07 4.94 8.98
C LEU A 98 -7.37 5.56 9.52
N ASP A 99 -7.28 6.43 10.53
CA ASP A 99 -8.42 7.18 11.09
C ASP A 99 -9.17 7.93 9.97
N GLU A 100 -8.45 8.56 9.04
CA GLU A 100 -9.03 9.29 7.91
C GLU A 100 -9.54 8.39 6.78
N LEU A 101 -8.97 7.21 6.59
CA LEU A 101 -9.48 6.22 5.62
C LEU A 101 -10.81 5.61 6.13
N ALA A 102 -10.94 5.43 7.45
CA ALA A 102 -12.21 5.08 8.08
C ALA A 102 -13.22 6.25 8.02
N SER A 103 -12.84 7.45 8.48
CA SER A 103 -13.73 8.62 8.58
C SER A 103 -14.36 9.00 7.23
N THR A 104 -13.60 8.85 6.13
CA THR A 104 -14.07 9.20 4.79
C THR A 104 -14.79 8.08 4.04
N LYS A 105 -14.92 6.85 4.58
CA LYS A 105 -15.62 5.74 3.89
C LYS A 105 -17.11 6.06 3.67
N TYR A 106 -17.78 6.54 4.73
CA TYR A 106 -19.17 7.01 4.65
C TYR A 106 -19.34 8.19 3.67
N TRP A 107 -18.35 9.10 3.61
CA TRP A 107 -18.42 10.25 2.69
C TRP A 107 -18.54 9.81 1.24
N VAL A 108 -17.64 8.95 0.77
CA VAL A 108 -17.61 8.54 -0.65
C VAL A 108 -18.76 7.61 -1.01
N SER A 109 -19.30 6.87 -0.03
CA SER A 109 -20.53 6.09 -0.21
C SER A 109 -21.75 6.98 -0.47
N MET A 110 -21.83 8.13 0.18
CA MET A 110 -22.90 9.13 -0.03
C MET A 110 -22.66 10.07 -1.22
N HIS A 111 -21.42 10.17 -1.72
CA HIS A 111 -21.01 11.12 -2.75
C HIS A 111 -20.24 10.42 -3.88
N VAL A 112 -20.85 9.41 -4.51
CA VAL A 112 -20.22 8.54 -5.52
C VAL A 112 -19.60 9.26 -6.73
N SER A 113 -20.01 10.50 -7.03
CA SER A 113 -19.41 11.35 -8.08
C SER A 113 -18.25 12.26 -7.62
N ASP A 114 -17.89 12.28 -6.33
CA ASP A 114 -16.85 13.18 -5.79
C ASP A 114 -15.43 12.69 -6.14
N HIS A 115 -14.96 13.05 -7.35
CA HIS A 115 -13.59 12.78 -7.80
C HIS A 115 -12.53 13.31 -6.83
N SER A 116 -12.79 14.40 -6.11
CA SER A 116 -11.84 14.99 -5.17
C SER A 116 -11.74 14.19 -3.87
N GLY A 117 -12.87 13.68 -3.37
CA GLY A 117 -12.95 12.76 -2.22
C GLY A 117 -12.33 11.39 -2.52
N PHE A 118 -12.62 10.81 -3.68
CA PHE A 118 -11.96 9.58 -4.12
C PHE A 118 -10.45 9.76 -4.41
N HIS A 119 -10.03 10.95 -4.88
CA HIS A 119 -8.61 11.28 -4.98
C HIS A 119 -7.94 11.45 -3.60
N TYR A 120 -8.67 11.97 -2.61
CA TYR A 120 -8.19 12.04 -1.23
C TYR A 120 -7.92 10.64 -0.64
N ARG A 121 -8.84 9.68 -0.84
CA ARG A 121 -8.62 8.28 -0.42
C ARG A 121 -7.41 7.64 -1.11
N GLN A 122 -7.23 7.88 -2.40
CA GLN A 122 -6.01 7.48 -3.13
C GLN A 122 -4.74 8.10 -2.57
N PHE A 123 -4.80 9.32 -2.02
CA PHE A 123 -3.66 9.96 -1.34
C PHE A 123 -3.35 9.27 0.01
N LEU A 124 -4.37 8.90 0.78
CA LEU A 124 -4.19 8.15 2.04
C LEU A 124 -3.51 6.80 1.79
N LEU A 125 -4.03 6.00 0.85
CA LEU A 125 -3.47 4.69 0.48
C LEU A 125 -2.02 4.80 -0.05
N LYS A 126 -1.73 5.77 -0.92
CA LYS A 126 -0.35 6.06 -1.36
C LYS A 126 0.58 6.42 -0.19
N SER A 127 0.08 7.16 0.80
CA SER A 127 0.86 7.58 1.97
C SER A 127 1.16 6.41 2.92
N LEU A 128 0.19 5.50 3.11
CA LEU A 128 0.37 4.26 3.89
C LEU A 128 1.40 3.32 3.25
N ILE A 129 1.34 3.14 1.92
CA ILE A 129 2.34 2.38 1.15
C ILE A 129 3.73 3.06 1.22
N GLY A 130 3.77 4.39 1.13
CA GLY A 130 5.02 5.16 1.25
C GLY A 130 5.67 5.05 2.63
N ARG A 131 4.86 4.97 3.70
CA ARG A 131 5.33 4.77 5.07
C ARG A 131 5.99 3.41 5.25
N THR A 132 5.23 2.33 5.14
CA THR A 132 5.73 0.94 5.31
C THR A 132 6.99 0.64 4.51
N VAL A 133 7.10 1.07 3.25
CA VAL A 133 8.32 0.87 2.45
C VAL A 133 9.51 1.65 3.01
N THR A 134 9.30 2.85 3.55
CA THR A 134 10.37 3.62 4.23
C THR A 134 10.76 2.96 5.54
N ASP A 135 9.78 2.60 6.36
CA ASP A 135 9.97 2.08 7.71
C ASP A 135 10.68 0.69 7.64
N ASN A 136 10.29 -0.18 6.70
CA ASN A 136 10.97 -1.46 6.43
C ASN A 136 12.43 -1.28 5.95
N ASN A 137 12.69 -0.30 5.07
CA ASN A 137 14.07 -0.03 4.61
C ASN A 137 14.98 0.42 5.76
N VAL A 138 14.45 1.22 6.70
CA VAL A 138 15.20 1.66 7.89
C VAL A 138 15.49 0.48 8.83
N LEU A 139 14.55 -0.45 9.02
CA LEU A 139 14.78 -1.66 9.81
C LEU A 139 15.93 -2.51 9.23
N VAL A 140 15.89 -2.81 7.93
CA VAL A 140 16.94 -3.59 7.24
C VAL A 140 18.31 -2.89 7.34
N GLN A 141 18.36 -1.58 7.13
CA GLN A 141 19.63 -0.84 7.17
C GLN A 141 20.21 -0.74 8.59
N ASN A 142 19.37 -0.60 9.63
CA ASN A 142 19.83 -0.63 11.02
C ASN A 142 20.38 -2.01 11.42
N GLN A 143 19.77 -3.09 10.91
CA GLN A 143 20.24 -4.46 11.16
C GLN A 143 21.64 -4.70 10.56
N MET A 144 21.86 -4.28 9.30
CA MET A 144 23.18 -4.33 8.65
C MET A 144 24.29 -3.54 9.37
N VAL A 145 23.95 -2.41 10.01
CA VAL A 145 24.93 -1.60 10.76
C VAL A 145 25.28 -2.27 12.10
N ASN A 146 24.35 -2.98 12.72
CA ASN A 146 24.56 -3.64 14.02
C ASN A 146 25.47 -4.88 13.93
N GLU A 147 25.40 -5.63 12.83
CA GLU A 147 26.25 -6.81 12.61
C GLU A 147 27.72 -6.46 12.32
N GLN A 148 28.01 -5.21 11.94
CA GLN A 148 29.37 -4.74 11.64
C GLN A 148 30.16 -4.25 12.87
N ASN A 149 29.60 -4.36 14.09
CA ASN A 149 30.26 -3.82 15.29
C ASN A 149 30.07 -4.67 16.57
N PRO A 150 30.58 -5.91 16.62
CA PRO A 150 30.42 -6.81 17.77
C PRO A 150 31.34 -6.41 18.95
N SER A 151 31.00 -5.33 19.67
CA SER A 151 31.75 -4.91 20.86
C SER A 151 30.88 -4.40 22.03
N LEU A 152 30.92 -5.17 23.12
CA LEU A 152 30.54 -4.79 24.49
C LEU A 152 29.08 -4.38 24.73
N GLN A 153 28.22 -5.38 24.86
CA GLN A 153 27.08 -5.28 25.79
C GLN A 153 27.61 -5.10 27.23
N MET A 154 27.09 -4.10 27.93
CA MET A 154 27.12 -4.02 29.39
C MET A 154 25.69 -3.87 29.88
N GLU A 155 25.22 -4.87 30.64
CA GLU A 155 23.86 -4.94 31.13
C GLU A 155 23.56 -3.79 32.11
N LYS A 156 22.35 -3.24 32.02
CA LYS A 156 21.73 -2.49 33.10
C LYS A 156 20.25 -2.81 33.19
N GLU A 157 19.95 -3.78 34.05
CA GLU A 157 18.59 -3.96 34.55
C GLU A 157 18.12 -2.68 35.27
N SER A 158 16.90 -2.24 34.96
CA SER A 158 16.15 -1.30 35.77
C SER A 158 14.68 -1.58 35.58
N ALA A 159 14.07 -2.32 36.51
CA ALA A 159 12.67 -2.70 36.43
C ALA A 159 11.73 -1.50 36.69
N GLY A 160 10.56 -1.52 36.05
CA GLY A 160 9.42 -0.69 36.46
C GLY A 160 8.73 0.09 35.34
N ALA A 161 7.49 -0.32 35.04
CA ALA A 161 6.43 0.47 34.41
C ALA A 161 6.73 1.22 33.09
N GLU A 162 6.42 0.58 31.96
CA GLU A 162 5.48 1.13 30.94
C GLU A 162 5.07 0.05 29.91
N ALA A 163 4.45 -1.04 30.38
CA ALA A 163 3.90 -2.11 29.54
C ALA A 163 2.52 -1.73 28.94
N ALA A 164 2.43 -0.53 28.35
CA ALA A 164 1.23 -0.02 27.68
C ALA A 164 1.66 0.89 26.51
N CYS A 165 0.86 0.94 25.45
CA CYS A 165 1.13 1.71 24.21
C CYS A 165 2.21 1.14 23.26
N ALA A 166 2.17 -0.17 23.01
CA ALA A 166 2.84 -0.81 21.86
C ALA A 166 1.95 -1.87 21.17
N GLU A 167 0.68 -1.53 20.88
CA GLU A 167 -0.03 -2.21 19.78
C GLU A 167 0.58 -1.75 18.45
N GLU A 168 1.71 -2.35 18.08
CA GLU A 168 2.26 -2.28 16.73
C GLU A 168 1.36 -3.12 15.81
N GLN A 169 0.23 -2.54 15.41
CA GLN A 169 -0.70 -3.17 14.47
C GLN A 169 0.02 -3.39 13.14
N SER A 170 0.47 -4.62 12.90
CA SER A 170 1.16 -5.03 11.68
C SER A 170 0.32 -4.62 10.45
N LEU A 171 0.88 -3.72 9.64
CA LEU A 171 0.11 -3.01 8.62
C LEU A 171 -0.15 -3.90 7.40
N ASP A 172 -1.26 -4.63 7.44
CA ASP A 172 -1.78 -5.41 6.33
C ASP A 172 -2.32 -4.50 5.21
N LEU A 173 -1.39 -3.90 4.45
CA LEU A 173 -1.70 -3.09 3.28
C LEU A 173 -2.36 -3.87 2.13
N PRO A 174 -2.03 -5.15 1.86
CA PRO A 174 -2.80 -5.97 0.93
C PRO A 174 -4.30 -5.96 1.27
N HIS A 175 -4.66 -6.24 2.52
CA HIS A 175 -6.05 -6.27 2.98
C HIS A 175 -6.71 -4.87 2.97
N ARG A 176 -5.99 -3.79 3.35
CA ARG A 176 -6.53 -2.41 3.23
C ARG A 176 -6.76 -1.95 1.78
N LEU A 177 -6.12 -2.59 0.79
CA LEU A 177 -6.36 -2.35 -0.64
C LEU A 177 -7.49 -3.23 -1.19
N GLU A 178 -7.65 -4.44 -0.63
CA GLU A 178 -8.79 -5.33 -0.87
C GLU A 178 -10.11 -4.70 -0.36
N GLU A 179 -10.16 -4.21 0.89
CA GLU A 179 -11.33 -3.47 1.44
C GLU A 179 -11.78 -2.30 0.55
N GLU A 180 -10.84 -1.61 -0.08
CA GLU A 180 -11.14 -0.47 -0.98
C GLU A 180 -11.63 -0.97 -2.35
N LEU A 181 -11.19 -2.14 -2.84
CA LEU A 181 -11.75 -2.79 -4.03
C LEU A 181 -13.13 -3.42 -3.75
N GLU A 182 -13.38 -3.91 -2.54
CA GLU A 182 -14.72 -4.31 -2.10
C GLU A 182 -15.66 -3.09 -2.06
N LEU A 183 -15.24 -1.99 -1.45
CA LEU A 183 -15.98 -0.71 -1.49
C LEU A 183 -16.23 -0.23 -2.94
N CYS A 184 -15.25 -0.38 -3.85
CA CYS A 184 -15.47 -0.13 -5.27
C CYS A 184 -16.53 -1.05 -5.86
N THR A 185 -16.57 -2.32 -5.46
CA THR A 185 -17.54 -3.32 -5.94
C THR A 185 -18.95 -2.98 -5.46
N GLU A 186 -19.13 -2.73 -4.16
CA GLU A 186 -20.39 -2.30 -3.55
C GLU A 186 -20.96 -1.07 -4.25
N LEU A 187 -20.14 -0.02 -4.43
CA LEU A 187 -20.60 1.23 -5.01
C LEU A 187 -20.85 1.14 -6.53
N ILE A 188 -20.06 0.35 -7.28
CA ILE A 188 -20.29 0.16 -8.72
C ILE A 188 -21.54 -0.67 -9.00
N ASP A 189 -21.84 -1.67 -8.16
CA ASP A 189 -23.07 -2.47 -8.28
C ASP A 189 -24.32 -1.69 -7.82
N THR A 190 -24.20 -0.85 -6.78
CA THR A 190 -25.32 -0.04 -6.23
C THR A 190 -25.60 1.21 -7.06
N TYR A 191 -24.56 1.87 -7.58
CA TYR A 191 -24.62 3.14 -8.31
C TYR A 191 -23.95 3.01 -9.69
N PRO A 192 -24.60 2.34 -10.66
CA PRO A 192 -24.06 2.19 -12.01
C PRO A 192 -23.98 3.54 -12.74
N GLY A 193 -23.05 3.65 -13.70
CA GLY A 193 -22.93 4.84 -14.57
C GLY A 193 -22.06 5.97 -14.00
N HIS A 194 -21.37 5.77 -12.88
CA HIS A 194 -20.47 6.77 -12.29
C HIS A 194 -19.00 6.54 -12.67
N GLU A 195 -18.47 7.34 -13.64
CA GLU A 195 -17.07 7.26 -14.10
C GLU A 195 -16.05 7.38 -12.96
N THR A 196 -16.38 8.17 -11.94
CA THR A 196 -15.59 8.38 -10.72
C THR A 196 -15.20 7.07 -10.05
N LEU A 197 -16.13 6.12 -9.94
CA LEU A 197 -15.92 4.84 -9.26
C LEU A 197 -14.96 3.95 -10.06
N TRP A 198 -15.14 3.86 -11.38
CA TRP A 198 -14.26 3.12 -12.29
C TRP A 198 -12.84 3.71 -12.35
N CYS A 199 -12.73 5.04 -12.38
CA CYS A 199 -11.46 5.75 -12.27
C CYS A 199 -10.77 5.53 -10.91
N HIS A 200 -11.54 5.42 -9.82
CA HIS A 200 -10.99 5.13 -8.50
C HIS A 200 -10.54 3.67 -8.38
N ARG A 201 -11.38 2.68 -8.73
CA ARG A 201 -11.02 1.24 -8.78
C ARG A 201 -9.75 1.01 -9.59
N ARG A 202 -9.60 1.69 -10.73
CA ARG A 202 -8.41 1.62 -11.58
C ARG A 202 -7.14 2.00 -10.81
N ARG A 203 -7.22 3.05 -9.98
CA ARG A 203 -6.08 3.49 -9.18
C ARG A 203 -5.81 2.60 -7.97
N VAL A 204 -6.83 2.00 -7.36
CA VAL A 204 -6.66 1.06 -6.25
C VAL A 204 -6.01 -0.23 -6.74
N PHE A 205 -6.51 -0.85 -7.81
CA PHE A 205 -5.91 -2.06 -8.40
C PHE A 205 -4.46 -1.82 -8.84
N TYR A 206 -4.17 -0.67 -9.46
CA TYR A 206 -2.79 -0.27 -9.78
C TYR A 206 -1.88 -0.23 -8.54
N LEU A 207 -2.38 0.27 -7.41
CA LEU A 207 -1.61 0.30 -6.15
C LEU A 207 -1.39 -1.09 -5.57
N GLN A 208 -2.41 -1.96 -5.62
CA GLN A 208 -2.34 -3.35 -5.17
C GLN A 208 -1.31 -4.14 -6.00
N HIS A 209 -1.42 -4.12 -7.33
CA HIS A 209 -0.46 -4.79 -8.23
C HIS A 209 0.98 -4.30 -8.02
N HIS A 210 1.19 -2.98 -7.91
CA HIS A 210 2.50 -2.39 -7.65
C HIS A 210 3.05 -2.71 -6.23
N LEU A 211 2.19 -2.92 -5.23
CA LEU A 211 2.60 -3.38 -3.90
C LEU A 211 3.01 -4.87 -3.95
N SER A 212 2.18 -5.71 -4.57
CA SER A 212 2.44 -7.14 -4.75
C SER A 212 3.76 -7.41 -5.48
N ASN A 213 4.11 -6.58 -6.48
CA ASN A 213 5.38 -6.70 -7.20
C ASN A 213 6.60 -6.20 -6.38
N LYS A 214 6.40 -5.53 -5.25
CA LYS A 214 7.50 -5.03 -4.38
C LYS A 214 7.78 -5.90 -3.16
N LEU A 215 6.78 -6.62 -2.62
CA LEU A 215 6.99 -7.53 -1.48
C LEU A 215 8.06 -8.61 -1.75
N PRO A 216 8.05 -9.33 -2.89
CA PRO A 216 9.06 -10.35 -3.19
C PRO A 216 10.48 -9.77 -3.25
N LEU A 217 10.66 -8.59 -3.86
CA LEU A 217 11.97 -7.95 -3.99
C LEU A 217 12.60 -7.62 -2.63
N LEU A 218 11.79 -7.18 -1.65
CA LEU A 218 12.25 -6.95 -0.28
C LEU A 218 12.67 -8.26 0.41
N SER A 219 11.89 -9.34 0.24
CA SER A 219 12.23 -10.66 0.80
C SER A 219 13.50 -11.25 0.21
N THR A 220 13.75 -11.07 -1.09
CA THR A 220 14.94 -11.61 -1.77
C THR A 220 16.24 -10.98 -1.26
N VAL A 221 16.25 -9.67 -0.97
CA VAL A 221 17.43 -8.97 -0.43
C VAL A 221 17.84 -9.54 0.92
N VAL A 222 16.87 -9.85 1.80
CA VAL A 222 17.14 -10.47 3.11
C VAL A 222 17.73 -11.88 2.95
N SER A 223 17.24 -12.68 2.00
CA SER A 223 17.79 -14.03 1.74
C SER A 223 19.15 -14.07 1.06
N SER A 224 19.67 -12.93 0.56
CA SER A 224 20.88 -12.91 -0.27
C SER A 224 22.20 -12.81 0.51
N VAL A 225 22.16 -12.71 1.84
CA VAL A 225 23.34 -12.51 2.69
C VAL A 225 23.90 -13.84 3.22
N ASP A 226 23.05 -14.87 3.38
CA ASP A 226 23.34 -16.09 4.14
C ASP A 226 23.80 -17.26 3.23
N SER A 227 24.78 -17.01 2.35
CA SER A 227 25.30 -18.01 1.41
C SER A 227 26.76 -17.78 1.01
N SER A 228 27.66 -17.81 2.00
CA SER A 228 29.10 -18.00 1.77
C SER A 228 29.66 -19.05 2.73
N ASP A 229 29.63 -20.32 2.30
CA ASP A 229 30.43 -21.38 2.91
C ASP A 229 31.50 -21.82 1.89
N GLU A 230 32.77 -21.61 2.22
CA GLU A 230 33.92 -21.76 1.32
C GLU A 230 34.85 -22.84 1.88
N THR A 231 34.88 -24.01 1.24
CA THR A 231 35.80 -25.10 1.60
C THR A 231 36.70 -25.49 0.42
N LEU A 232 38.00 -25.26 0.61
CA LEU A 232 39.06 -25.44 -0.39
C LEU A 232 39.71 -26.83 -0.28
N ASN A 233 40.01 -27.46 -1.43
CA ASN A 233 41.40 -27.80 -1.81
C ASN A 233 41.55 -28.54 -3.17
N ASN A 234 42.47 -28.03 -4.01
CA ASN A 234 43.67 -28.70 -4.54
C ASN A 234 43.72 -30.26 -4.68
N SER A 235 44.32 -30.84 -5.73
CA SER A 235 45.04 -30.26 -6.89
C SER A 235 45.32 -31.30 -8.02
N HIS A 236 45.75 -30.78 -9.18
CA HIS A 236 46.41 -31.40 -10.36
C HIS A 236 46.51 -32.94 -10.50
N HIS A 237 46.15 -33.46 -11.70
CA HIS A 237 47.14 -33.78 -12.75
C HIS A 237 46.49 -34.18 -14.09
N SER A 238 47.14 -33.81 -15.21
CA SER A 238 46.88 -34.35 -16.56
C SER A 238 48.09 -35.18 -17.02
N PRO A 239 47.90 -36.19 -17.89
CA PRO A 239 48.40 -36.05 -19.27
C PRO A 239 47.40 -36.55 -20.34
N ALA A 240 47.76 -36.44 -21.62
CA ALA A 240 46.86 -36.66 -22.76
C ALA A 240 47.30 -37.80 -23.71
N THR A 241 46.33 -38.51 -24.30
CA THR A 241 46.36 -39.43 -25.48
C THR A 241 44.97 -40.12 -25.56
N SER A 242 44.44 -40.69 -26.65
CA SER A 242 44.52 -40.43 -28.11
C SER A 242 43.56 -41.39 -28.84
N HIS A 243 42.92 -40.96 -29.93
CA HIS A 243 42.34 -41.74 -31.04
C HIS A 243 41.73 -43.17 -30.85
N MET A 244 40.43 -43.26 -31.17
CA MET A 244 39.79 -44.22 -32.11
C MET A 244 39.52 -45.71 -31.75
N ALA A 245 38.43 -46.17 -32.40
CA ALA A 245 38.17 -47.50 -32.98
C ALA A 245 37.57 -48.65 -32.14
N GLN A 246 36.60 -49.29 -32.79
CA GLN A 246 35.83 -50.48 -32.44
C GLN A 246 36.67 -51.77 -32.43
N ALA A 247 36.22 -52.83 -31.74
CA ALA A 247 35.91 -54.16 -32.30
C ALA A 247 35.60 -55.23 -31.22
N MET A 248 34.48 -55.96 -31.37
CA MET A 248 34.32 -57.45 -31.28
C MET A 248 34.71 -58.19 -29.95
N ASP A 249 34.25 -59.39 -29.56
CA ASP A 249 33.32 -60.44 -30.07
C ASP A 249 33.00 -61.45 -28.91
N VAL A 250 32.11 -62.48 -28.93
CA VAL A 250 31.16 -63.07 -29.91
C VAL A 250 30.02 -63.83 -29.16
N ASP A 251 28.97 -64.24 -29.88
CA ASP A 251 27.91 -65.28 -29.67
C ASP A 251 27.38 -65.77 -28.30
N GLY A 252 26.04 -65.97 -28.30
CA GLY A 252 25.27 -66.81 -27.36
C GLY A 252 23.81 -66.96 -27.83
N LEU A 253 23.48 -68.03 -28.57
CA LEU A 253 22.27 -68.12 -29.40
C LEU A 253 21.06 -68.78 -28.71
N ASN A 254 19.86 -68.29 -29.08
CA ASN A 254 18.56 -68.99 -29.15
C ASN A 254 17.79 -69.34 -27.85
N GLU A 255 16.67 -68.64 -27.60
CA GLU A 255 15.31 -69.15 -27.88
C GLU A 255 14.22 -68.07 -27.66
N SER A 256 12.96 -68.44 -27.90
CA SER A 256 11.88 -67.52 -28.27
C SER A 256 10.76 -67.33 -27.22
N SER A 257 10.29 -66.08 -27.13
CA SER A 257 9.00 -65.63 -26.59
C SER A 257 8.69 -65.79 -25.07
N SER A 258 8.47 -64.66 -24.38
CA SER A 258 7.13 -64.31 -23.87
C SER A 258 7.13 -63.01 -23.01
N LYS A 259 5.92 -62.44 -22.83
CA LYS A 259 5.50 -61.50 -21.76
C LYS A 259 6.04 -60.06 -21.76
N GLN A 260 5.12 -59.16 -22.12
CA GLN A 260 4.57 -58.13 -21.19
C GLN A 260 5.47 -56.93 -20.84
N GLY A 261 5.44 -55.91 -21.71
CA GLY A 261 6.07 -54.61 -21.46
C GLY A 261 5.39 -53.81 -20.33
N TYR A 262 6.19 -53.34 -19.38
CA TYR A 262 5.79 -52.51 -18.24
C TYR A 262 5.97 -51.02 -18.57
N THR A 263 4.90 -50.23 -18.47
CA THR A 263 4.94 -48.78 -18.74
C THR A 263 5.45 -48.00 -17.54
N GLN A 264 6.50 -47.19 -17.71
CA GLN A 264 7.04 -46.35 -16.64
C GLN A 264 6.07 -45.24 -16.20
N GLU A 265 5.99 -45.02 -14.90
CA GLU A 265 5.25 -43.91 -14.29
C GLU A 265 5.96 -42.57 -14.50
N THR A 266 5.29 -41.59 -15.10
CA THR A 266 5.69 -40.18 -14.98
C THR A 266 5.07 -39.58 -13.72
N LYS A 267 5.93 -39.20 -12.76
CA LYS A 267 5.52 -38.72 -11.43
C LYS A 267 4.68 -37.44 -11.53
N ARG A 268 3.36 -37.58 -11.42
CA ARG A 268 2.40 -36.48 -11.41
C ARG A 268 2.51 -35.71 -10.08
N LEU A 269 3.40 -34.71 -10.05
CA LEU A 269 3.55 -33.77 -8.94
C LEU A 269 2.17 -33.22 -8.54
N LYS A 270 1.81 -33.39 -7.26
CA LYS A 270 0.56 -32.87 -6.72
C LYS A 270 0.61 -31.34 -6.78
N ARG A 271 -0.17 -30.74 -7.68
CA ARG A 271 -0.50 -29.32 -7.61
C ARG A 271 -1.14 -29.09 -6.24
N ALA A 272 -0.47 -28.31 -5.39
CA ALA A 272 -1.04 -27.83 -4.14
C ALA A 272 -2.33 -27.05 -4.42
N PRO A 273 -3.25 -26.91 -3.43
CA PRO A 273 -4.37 -25.99 -3.57
C PRO A 273 -3.82 -24.62 -4.01
N MET A 274 -4.32 -24.11 -5.13
CA MET A 274 -4.08 -22.70 -5.45
C MET A 274 -4.79 -21.91 -4.36
N GLN A 275 -4.05 -21.10 -3.61
CA GLN A 275 -4.68 -20.00 -2.89
C GLN A 275 -5.40 -19.17 -3.95
N ASP A 276 -6.66 -18.80 -3.71
CA ASP A 276 -7.41 -17.92 -4.60
C ASP A 276 -6.69 -16.58 -4.66
N SER A 277 -5.90 -16.40 -5.71
CA SER A 277 -4.94 -15.31 -5.81
C SER A 277 -5.66 -13.98 -6.01
N LEU A 278 -5.20 -12.97 -5.27
CA LEU A 278 -5.58 -11.55 -5.36
C LEU A 278 -5.11 -10.92 -6.69
N GLY A 279 -5.46 -11.55 -7.80
CA GLY A 279 -4.87 -11.36 -9.11
C GLY A 279 -5.87 -10.94 -10.19
N PRO A 280 -5.38 -10.72 -11.43
CA PRO A 280 -6.17 -10.29 -12.58
C PRO A 280 -7.47 -11.06 -12.82
N GLU A 281 -7.48 -12.35 -12.52
CA GLU A 281 -8.61 -13.26 -12.72
C GLU A 281 -9.87 -12.79 -11.97
N MET A 282 -9.70 -12.17 -10.80
CA MET A 282 -10.83 -11.64 -10.02
C MET A 282 -11.40 -10.37 -10.66
N GLU A 283 -10.54 -9.47 -11.15
CA GLU A 283 -10.99 -8.29 -11.90
C GLU A 283 -11.69 -8.68 -13.20
N TYR A 284 -11.16 -9.64 -13.96
CA TYR A 284 -11.85 -10.13 -15.16
C TYR A 284 -13.24 -10.69 -14.84
N ARG A 285 -13.38 -11.54 -13.81
CA ARG A 285 -14.69 -12.05 -13.33
C ARG A 285 -15.63 -10.92 -12.88
N PHE A 286 -15.13 -9.91 -12.17
CA PHE A 286 -15.91 -8.73 -11.78
C PHE A 286 -16.44 -7.98 -13.01
N ILE A 287 -15.60 -7.73 -14.02
CA ILE A 287 -16.03 -7.04 -15.23
C ILE A 287 -16.96 -7.92 -16.08
N ASP A 288 -16.78 -9.25 -16.10
CA ASP A 288 -17.69 -10.20 -16.76
C ASP A 288 -19.07 -10.18 -16.09
N LYS A 289 -19.12 -10.25 -14.76
CA LYS A 289 -20.35 -10.08 -13.97
C LYS A 289 -21.07 -8.79 -14.36
N VAL A 290 -20.39 -7.64 -14.23
CA VAL A 290 -20.99 -6.34 -14.51
C VAL A 290 -21.50 -6.23 -15.95
N LEU A 291 -20.72 -6.67 -16.96
CA LEU A 291 -21.15 -6.64 -18.36
C LEU A 291 -22.31 -7.60 -18.66
N SER A 292 -22.45 -8.71 -17.92
CA SER A 292 -23.57 -9.64 -18.06
C SER A 292 -24.88 -9.14 -17.44
N THR A 293 -24.81 -8.25 -16.44
CA THR A 293 -25.98 -7.76 -15.70
C THR A 293 -26.32 -6.29 -15.95
N CYS A 294 -25.44 -5.50 -16.57
CA CYS A 294 -25.66 -4.06 -16.75
C CYS A 294 -26.81 -3.77 -17.73
N ARG A 295 -27.72 -2.90 -17.30
CA ARG A 295 -28.74 -2.26 -18.16
C ARG A 295 -28.41 -0.81 -18.50
N ASP A 296 -27.46 -0.22 -17.78
CA ASP A 296 -27.01 1.15 -17.97
C ASP A 296 -25.90 1.21 -19.03
N ALA A 297 -26.03 2.15 -19.98
CA ALA A 297 -25.14 2.25 -21.12
C ALA A 297 -23.76 2.83 -20.76
N ASP A 298 -23.71 3.74 -19.78
CA ASP A 298 -22.45 4.33 -19.32
C ASP A 298 -21.67 3.33 -18.46
N GLN A 299 -22.34 2.56 -17.59
CA GLN A 299 -21.76 1.42 -16.89
C GLN A 299 -21.12 0.42 -17.85
N ALA A 300 -21.81 0.04 -18.94
CA ALA A 300 -21.26 -0.84 -19.97
C ALA A 300 -20.03 -0.22 -20.67
N ARG A 301 -20.08 1.09 -20.96
CA ARG A 301 -18.95 1.86 -21.52
C ARG A 301 -17.74 1.88 -20.58
N PHE A 302 -17.94 2.15 -19.29
CA PHE A 302 -16.86 2.20 -18.30
C PHE A 302 -16.27 0.83 -18.01
N ALA A 303 -17.10 -0.21 -17.84
CA ALA A 303 -16.65 -1.58 -17.68
C ALA A 303 -15.82 -2.06 -18.88
N THR A 304 -16.24 -1.73 -20.10
CA THR A 304 -15.49 -2.02 -21.34
C THR A 304 -14.17 -1.24 -21.40
N ALA A 305 -14.16 0.04 -21.04
CA ALA A 305 -12.96 0.86 -20.98
C ALA A 305 -11.99 0.40 -19.86
N TYR A 306 -12.51 -0.12 -18.76
CA TYR A 306 -11.73 -0.72 -17.69
C TYR A 306 -11.07 -2.02 -18.15
N ARG A 307 -11.80 -2.94 -18.81
CA ARG A 307 -11.22 -4.17 -19.38
C ARG A 307 -10.10 -3.88 -20.37
N LYS A 308 -10.32 -2.92 -21.28
CA LYS A 308 -9.29 -2.50 -22.26
C LYS A 308 -8.04 -1.98 -21.55
N TRP A 309 -8.20 -1.14 -20.52
CA TRP A 309 -7.07 -0.69 -19.71
C TRP A 309 -6.37 -1.84 -18.98
N LEU A 310 -7.11 -2.77 -18.39
CA LEU A 310 -6.56 -3.89 -17.61
C LEU A 310 -5.69 -4.82 -18.49
N VAL A 311 -6.18 -5.16 -19.70
CA VAL A 311 -5.40 -5.92 -20.69
C VAL A 311 -4.10 -5.18 -21.08
N THR A 312 -4.18 -3.87 -21.34
CA THR A 312 -2.99 -3.07 -21.67
C THR A 312 -2.03 -2.89 -20.48
N PHE A 313 -2.53 -2.89 -19.24
CA PHE A 313 -1.73 -2.71 -18.02
C PHE A 313 -0.99 -3.99 -17.60
N LEU A 314 -1.57 -5.16 -17.85
CA LEU A 314 -0.97 -6.46 -17.51
C LEU A 314 -0.11 -7.04 -18.65
N GLY A 315 -0.15 -6.43 -19.84
CA GLY A 315 0.76 -6.71 -20.96
C GLY A 315 1.98 -5.79 -21.02
N GLN A 316 2.37 -5.17 -19.88
CA GLN A 316 3.50 -4.25 -19.70
C GLN A 316 4.49 -4.79 -18.67
#